data_AF-A0A855LI35-F1
#
_entry.id   AF-A0A855LI35-F1
#
_cell.length_a   1.000
_cell.length_b   1.000
_cell.length_c   1.000
_cell.angle_alpha   90.00
_cell.angle_beta   90.00
_cell.angle_gamma   90.00
#
_symmetry.space_group_name_H-M   'P 1'
#
loop_
_entity.id
_entity.type
_entity.pdbx_description
1 polymer ?
#
loop_
_entity_poly.entity_id
_entity_poly.type
_entity_poly.pdbx_seq_one_letter_code
_entity_poly.pdbx_strand_id
1 'polypeptide(L)'
;MGRTGGKGLSLARRLYTSRILGLVLGLLCVSVAMYPLDPPAWVWAVMLFNGLVWPHLAYQWARRAKVPYHAEHRNLLIDAFLGGFWVAAMHFNPLPSATTISMMAMNNVAIGGARFLLAGAAAQLLGVGVGLVVFAPALVPMTTPAQLYACLPLLMLYPLALGWICFRQAYTLGLHKRELLALSRTDSLTGLLNHGAWKDQLEVEFERCKRQQTGAAIALIDIDHFKAINDTYGHVAGDIVLRQLSKMLKQNLRMADVAGRYGGDEFCVILPDLPLFNAVQAMEALRERFSFLVYEQNPALKVSLSIGLAALDPAQGDATRWLDDADQALYEAKAGGRNRVICCSDDKPRREVFDSV
;
A
#
# COMPACT_ATOMS: atom_id res chain seq x y z
N MET A 1 4.06 9.04 -21.36
CA MET A 1 3.76 7.69 -21.91
C MET A 1 4.79 6.60 -21.53
N GLY A 2 5.54 6.69 -20.42
CA GLY A 2 6.74 5.84 -20.19
C GLY A 2 6.80 4.99 -18.90
N ARG A 3 5.73 4.85 -18.11
CA ARG A 3 5.80 4.19 -16.77
C ARG A 3 5.29 2.74 -16.69
N THR A 4 4.67 2.20 -17.74
CA THR A 4 4.12 0.82 -17.74
C THR A 4 5.14 -0.24 -18.19
N GLY A 5 6.16 0.13 -18.98
CA GLY A 5 7.18 -0.80 -19.49
C GLY A 5 8.05 -1.42 -18.39
N GLY A 6 8.48 -0.64 -17.40
CA GLY A 6 9.37 -1.11 -16.33
C GLY A 6 8.74 -2.16 -15.40
N LYS A 7 7.44 -2.04 -15.12
CA LYS A 7 6.71 -3.02 -14.29
C LYS A 7 6.56 -4.37 -15.01
N GLY A 8 6.29 -4.36 -16.30
CA GLY A 8 6.16 -5.57 -17.13
C GLY A 8 7.48 -6.34 -17.27
N LEU A 9 8.61 -5.63 -17.40
CA LEU A 9 9.94 -6.25 -17.49
C LEU A 9 10.38 -6.93 -16.17
N SER A 10 10.05 -6.31 -15.03
CA SER A 10 10.30 -6.92 -13.71
C SER A 10 9.48 -8.21 -13.52
N LEU A 11 8.22 -8.21 -13.98
CA LEU A 11 7.37 -9.39 -13.95
C LEU A 11 7.95 -10.52 -14.84
N ALA A 12 8.33 -10.21 -16.08
CA ALA A 12 8.89 -11.18 -17.02
C ALA A 12 10.19 -11.85 -16.50
N ARG A 13 11.07 -11.08 -15.84
CA ARG A 13 12.32 -11.64 -15.26
C ARG A 13 12.04 -12.59 -14.10
N ARG A 14 11.03 -12.31 -13.27
CA ARG A 14 10.64 -13.18 -12.15
C ARG A 14 10.02 -14.48 -12.65
N LEU A 15 9.14 -14.35 -13.64
CA LEU A 15 8.46 -15.46 -14.29
C LEU A 15 9.39 -16.38 -15.05
N TYR A 16 10.46 -15.82 -15.62
CA TYR A 16 11.50 -16.61 -16.24
C TYR A 16 12.16 -17.58 -15.25
N THR A 17 12.47 -17.14 -14.03
CA THR A 17 13.09 -18.00 -13.01
C THR A 17 12.15 -19.12 -12.57
N SER A 18 10.87 -18.81 -12.28
CA SER A 18 9.90 -19.84 -11.90
C SER A 18 9.59 -20.78 -13.07
N ARG A 19 9.46 -20.26 -14.29
CA ARG A 19 9.20 -21.06 -15.50
C ARG A 19 10.33 -22.05 -15.79
N ILE A 20 11.60 -21.62 -15.72
CA ILE A 20 12.74 -22.54 -15.90
C ILE A 20 12.70 -23.65 -14.87
N LEU A 21 12.55 -23.30 -13.59
CA LEU A 21 12.52 -24.30 -12.52
C LEU A 21 11.38 -25.30 -12.73
N GLY A 22 10.18 -24.81 -13.03
CA GLY A 22 9.00 -25.64 -13.25
C GLY A 22 9.11 -26.53 -14.49
N LEU A 23 9.58 -26.00 -15.62
CA LEU A 23 9.70 -26.76 -16.87
C LEU A 23 10.88 -27.75 -16.87
N VAL A 24 11.99 -27.46 -16.17
CA VAL A 24 13.10 -28.42 -16.01
C VAL A 24 12.71 -29.56 -15.08
N LEU A 25 12.08 -29.26 -13.94
CA LEU A 25 11.58 -30.30 -13.03
C LEU A 25 10.41 -31.08 -13.66
N GLY A 26 9.56 -30.39 -14.43
CA GLY A 26 8.49 -30.99 -15.22
C GLY A 26 9.01 -31.92 -16.32
N LEU A 27 10.08 -31.52 -17.03
CA LEU A 27 10.75 -32.34 -18.05
C LEU A 27 11.17 -33.69 -17.48
N LEU A 28 11.75 -33.73 -16.28
CA LEU A 28 12.12 -34.97 -15.61
C LEU A 28 10.91 -35.88 -15.34
N CYS A 29 9.83 -35.32 -14.77
CA CYS A 29 8.61 -36.06 -14.44
C CYS A 29 7.91 -36.58 -15.71
N VAL A 30 7.80 -35.75 -16.76
CA VAL A 30 7.21 -36.16 -18.06
C VAL A 30 8.09 -37.17 -18.78
N SER A 31 9.42 -37.01 -18.79
CA SER A 31 10.32 -37.94 -19.50
C SER A 31 10.28 -39.35 -18.92
N VAL A 32 10.24 -39.46 -17.59
CA VAL A 32 10.19 -40.78 -16.91
C VAL A 32 8.79 -41.41 -17.03
N ALA A 33 7.73 -40.59 -17.12
CA ALA A 33 6.38 -41.08 -17.39
C ALA A 33 6.21 -41.56 -18.83
N MET A 34 6.86 -40.92 -19.79
CA MET A 34 6.80 -41.25 -21.21
C MET A 34 7.68 -42.44 -21.60
N TYR A 35 8.81 -42.67 -20.91
CA TYR A 35 9.78 -43.71 -21.26
C TYR A 35 9.17 -45.12 -21.46
N PRO A 36 8.26 -45.62 -20.61
CA PRO A 36 7.64 -46.94 -20.80
C PRO A 36 6.66 -47.02 -21.99
N LEU A 37 6.23 -45.88 -22.54
CA LEU A 37 5.29 -45.82 -23.67
C LEU A 37 6.01 -45.91 -25.03
N ASP A 38 7.35 -46.00 -25.02
CA ASP A 38 8.23 -46.05 -26.20
C ASP A 38 7.84 -45.02 -27.29
N PRO A 39 7.80 -43.72 -26.95
CA PRO A 39 7.30 -42.72 -27.87
C PRO A 39 8.29 -42.48 -29.01
N PRO A 40 7.79 -42.14 -30.21
CA PRO A 40 8.64 -41.85 -31.36
C PRO A 40 9.58 -40.66 -31.09
N ALA A 41 10.74 -40.65 -31.76
CA ALA A 41 11.82 -39.68 -31.52
C ALA A 41 11.40 -38.21 -31.60
N TRP A 42 10.38 -37.88 -32.41
CA TRP A 42 9.86 -36.52 -32.50
C TRP A 42 9.24 -36.03 -31.18
N VAL A 43 8.64 -36.92 -30.38
CA VAL A 43 8.03 -36.59 -29.08
C VAL A 43 9.11 -36.17 -28.10
N TRP A 44 10.23 -36.90 -28.08
CA TRP A 44 11.42 -36.55 -27.29
C TRP A 44 11.95 -35.17 -27.68
N ALA A 45 12.04 -34.87 -28.98
CA ALA A 45 12.48 -33.56 -29.46
C ALA A 45 11.54 -32.42 -29.00
N VAL A 46 10.21 -32.61 -29.09
CA VAL A 46 9.22 -31.64 -28.62
C VAL A 46 9.30 -31.45 -27.11
N MET A 47 9.52 -32.52 -26.35
CA MET A 47 9.65 -32.46 -24.90
C MET A 47 10.90 -31.71 -24.46
N LEU A 48 12.05 -31.99 -25.07
CA LEU A 48 13.30 -31.25 -24.82
C LEU A 48 13.17 -29.78 -25.20
N PHE A 49 12.50 -29.48 -26.33
CA PHE A 49 12.21 -28.11 -26.71
C PHE A 49 11.34 -27.39 -25.67
N ASN A 50 10.26 -28.04 -25.20
CA ASN A 50 9.38 -27.45 -24.20
C ASN A 50 10.06 -27.24 -22.84
N GLY A 51 10.86 -28.21 -22.38
CA GLY A 51 11.56 -28.12 -21.09
C GLY A 51 12.71 -27.11 -21.07
N LEU A 52 13.48 -27.04 -22.16
CA LEU A 52 14.77 -26.33 -22.18
C LEU A 52 14.76 -25.06 -23.04
N VAL A 53 14.07 -25.03 -24.17
CA VAL A 53 14.15 -23.92 -25.14
C VAL A 53 13.02 -22.92 -24.94
N TRP A 54 11.80 -23.42 -24.75
CA TRP A 54 10.60 -22.61 -24.58
C TRP A 54 10.68 -21.54 -23.47
N PRO A 55 11.23 -21.80 -22.25
CA PRO A 55 11.34 -20.76 -21.22
C PRO A 55 12.11 -19.51 -21.69
N HIS A 56 13.16 -19.72 -22.50
CA HIS A 56 13.98 -18.65 -23.04
C HIS A 56 13.26 -17.88 -24.15
N LEU A 57 12.57 -18.60 -25.03
CA LEU A 57 11.77 -17.98 -26.10
C LEU A 57 10.62 -17.15 -25.52
N ALA A 58 9.89 -17.69 -24.55
CA ALA A 58 8.82 -16.99 -23.84
C ALA A 58 9.34 -15.69 -23.19
N TYR A 59 10.50 -15.75 -22.52
CA TYR A 59 11.13 -14.57 -21.93
C TYR A 59 11.57 -13.53 -22.98
N GLN A 60 12.19 -13.98 -24.07
CA GLN A 60 12.56 -13.07 -25.17
C GLN A 60 11.34 -12.42 -25.81
N TRP A 61 10.24 -13.18 -25.96
CA TRP A 61 8.99 -12.68 -26.51
C TRP A 61 8.36 -11.62 -25.60
N ALA A 62 8.29 -11.89 -24.30
CA ALA A 62 7.80 -10.93 -23.31
C ALA A 62 8.65 -9.65 -23.27
N ARG A 63 9.98 -9.78 -23.36
CA ARG A 63 10.91 -8.64 -23.36
C ARG A 63 10.79 -7.76 -24.60
N ARG A 64 10.51 -8.34 -25.77
CA ARG A 64 10.36 -7.61 -27.04
C ARG A 64 8.96 -7.05 -27.26
N ALA A 65 7.97 -7.44 -26.45
CA ALA A 65 6.60 -6.99 -26.60
C ALA A 65 6.40 -5.53 -26.15
N LYS A 66 5.51 -4.80 -26.85
CA LYS A 66 5.10 -3.44 -26.48
C LYS A 66 4.52 -3.37 -25.08
N VAL A 67 3.79 -4.42 -24.67
CA VAL A 67 3.23 -4.58 -23.33
C VAL A 67 3.64 -5.94 -22.78
N PRO A 68 4.78 -6.03 -22.05
CA PRO A 68 5.32 -7.30 -21.57
C PRO A 68 4.34 -8.11 -20.71
N TYR A 69 3.47 -7.43 -19.96
CA TYR A 69 2.45 -8.05 -19.12
C TYR A 69 1.49 -8.97 -19.90
N HIS A 70 0.95 -8.49 -21.03
CA HIS A 70 0.02 -9.27 -21.84
C HIS A 70 0.73 -10.42 -22.57
N ALA A 71 1.96 -10.20 -23.03
CA ALA A 71 2.77 -11.25 -23.62
C ALA A 71 3.02 -12.38 -22.61
N GLU A 72 3.27 -12.03 -21.35
CA GLU A 72 3.51 -13.02 -20.31
C GLU A 72 2.26 -13.81 -19.93
N HIS A 73 1.09 -13.16 -19.88
CA HIS A 73 -0.19 -13.86 -19.74
C HIS A 73 -0.42 -14.87 -20.89
N ARG A 74 -0.08 -14.50 -22.13
CA ARG A 74 -0.17 -15.44 -23.25
C ARG A 74 0.80 -16.61 -23.10
N ASN A 75 2.04 -16.36 -22.67
CA ASN A 75 3.01 -17.41 -22.43
C ASN A 75 2.52 -18.41 -21.36
N LEU A 76 1.89 -17.93 -20.29
CA LEU A 76 1.31 -18.78 -19.25
C LEU A 76 0.14 -19.64 -19.76
N LEU A 77 -0.69 -19.09 -20.65
CA LEU A 77 -1.75 -19.89 -21.29
C LEU A 77 -1.17 -20.97 -22.20
N ILE A 78 -0.05 -20.69 -22.89
CA ILE A 78 0.68 -21.69 -23.67
C ILE A 78 1.28 -22.75 -22.74
N ASP A 79 1.88 -22.35 -21.61
CA ASP A 79 2.39 -23.30 -20.60
C ASP A 79 1.27 -24.22 -20.10
N ALA A 80 0.10 -23.65 -19.79
CA ALA A 80 -1.07 -24.40 -19.35
C ALA A 80 -1.57 -25.37 -20.42
N PHE A 81 -1.66 -24.92 -21.68
CA PHE A 81 -1.99 -25.79 -22.81
C PHE A 81 -1.01 -26.96 -22.95
N LEU A 82 0.30 -26.69 -22.91
CA LEU A 82 1.34 -27.72 -23.02
C LEU A 82 1.30 -28.69 -21.82
N GLY A 83 0.99 -28.20 -20.62
CA GLY A 83 0.75 -29.05 -19.46
C GLY A 83 -0.40 -30.04 -19.69
N GLY A 84 -1.52 -29.57 -20.23
CA GLY A 84 -2.65 -30.44 -20.60
C GLY A 84 -2.30 -31.44 -21.71
N PHE A 85 -1.55 -31.01 -22.72
CA PHE A 85 -1.06 -31.88 -23.79
C PHE A 85 -0.20 -33.03 -23.25
N TRP A 86 0.72 -32.75 -22.33
CA TRP A 86 1.56 -33.77 -21.72
C TRP A 86 0.78 -34.72 -20.80
N VAL A 87 -0.25 -34.24 -20.08
CA VAL A 87 -1.14 -35.10 -19.30
C VAL A 87 -1.78 -36.18 -20.17
N ALA A 88 -2.28 -35.80 -21.36
CA ALA A 88 -2.82 -36.75 -22.31
C ALA A 88 -1.73 -37.67 -22.91
N ALA A 89 -0.57 -37.11 -23.26
CA ALA A 89 0.56 -37.89 -23.82
C ALA A 89 1.06 -38.98 -22.86
N MET A 90 1.06 -38.70 -21.55
CA MET A 90 1.41 -39.67 -20.50
C MET A 90 0.28 -40.67 -20.19
N HIS A 91 -0.77 -40.71 -21.02
CA HIS A 91 -1.94 -41.57 -20.83
C HIS A 91 -2.57 -41.41 -19.43
N PHE A 92 -2.64 -40.16 -18.95
CA PHE A 92 -3.23 -39.80 -17.66
C PHE A 92 -2.66 -40.55 -16.45
N ASN A 93 -1.35 -40.83 -16.45
CA ASN A 93 -0.70 -41.41 -15.28
C ASN A 93 -0.99 -40.54 -14.03
N PRO A 94 -1.56 -41.09 -12.94
CA PRO A 94 -2.17 -40.29 -11.87
C PRO A 94 -1.24 -39.27 -11.25
N LEU A 95 -0.03 -39.69 -10.85
CA LEU A 95 0.89 -38.81 -10.13
C LEU A 95 1.51 -37.73 -11.04
N PRO A 96 2.17 -38.04 -12.18
CA PRO A 96 2.70 -37.03 -13.10
C PRO A 96 1.63 -36.07 -13.65
N SER A 97 0.40 -36.56 -13.84
CA SER A 97 -0.70 -35.72 -14.30
C SER A 97 -1.14 -34.75 -13.21
N ALA A 98 -1.34 -35.24 -11.98
CA ALA A 98 -1.72 -34.40 -10.84
C ALA A 98 -0.64 -33.35 -10.53
N THR A 99 0.64 -33.71 -10.60
CA THR A 99 1.75 -32.78 -10.36
C THR A 99 1.80 -31.68 -11.42
N THR A 100 1.63 -32.05 -12.70
CA THR A 100 1.62 -31.10 -13.82
C THR A 100 0.44 -30.14 -13.73
N ILE A 101 -0.78 -30.65 -13.49
CA ILE A 101 -1.99 -29.82 -13.32
C ILE A 101 -1.83 -28.87 -12.14
N SER A 102 -1.35 -29.38 -10.99
CA SER A 102 -1.13 -28.57 -9.79
C SER A 102 -0.10 -27.47 -10.01
N MET A 103 1.02 -27.78 -10.69
CA MET A 103 2.05 -26.81 -11.05
C MET A 103 1.47 -25.67 -11.92
N MET A 104 0.71 -26.03 -12.95
CA MET A 104 0.09 -25.04 -13.84
C MET A 104 -0.97 -24.19 -13.12
N ALA A 105 -1.78 -24.81 -12.25
CA ALA A 105 -2.75 -24.09 -11.43
C ALA A 105 -2.09 -23.08 -10.50
N MET A 106 -1.01 -23.48 -9.80
CA MET A 106 -0.23 -22.60 -8.95
C MET A 106 0.32 -21.39 -9.73
N ASN A 107 0.84 -21.61 -10.93
CA ASN A 107 1.34 -20.53 -11.80
C ASN A 107 0.24 -19.54 -12.18
N ASN A 108 -0.93 -20.06 -12.55
CA ASN A 108 -2.05 -19.23 -12.97
C ASN A 108 -2.58 -18.38 -11.81
N VAL A 109 -2.69 -18.96 -10.61
CA VAL A 109 -3.16 -18.24 -9.41
C VAL A 109 -2.15 -17.20 -8.95
N ALA A 110 -0.87 -17.55 -8.90
CA ALA A 110 0.19 -16.66 -8.41
C ALA A 110 0.30 -15.35 -9.21
N ILE A 111 -0.20 -15.32 -10.46
CA ILE A 111 0.02 -14.21 -11.38
C ILE A 111 -1.28 -13.50 -11.76
N GLY A 112 -2.31 -14.26 -12.13
CA GLY A 112 -3.57 -13.70 -12.62
C GLY A 112 -4.77 -13.93 -11.70
N GLY A 113 -4.55 -14.54 -10.53
CA GLY A 113 -5.59 -14.82 -9.54
C GLY A 113 -6.65 -15.80 -10.04
N ALA A 114 -7.80 -15.83 -9.36
CA ALA A 114 -8.86 -16.82 -9.61
C ALA A 114 -9.47 -16.75 -11.03
N ARG A 115 -9.57 -15.56 -11.63
CA ARG A 115 -10.11 -15.42 -13.00
C ARG A 115 -9.17 -16.03 -14.03
N PHE A 116 -7.86 -15.90 -13.83
CA PHE A 116 -6.86 -16.47 -14.73
C PHE A 116 -6.69 -17.97 -14.55
N LEU A 117 -6.95 -18.50 -13.35
CA LEU A 117 -7.05 -19.94 -13.12
C LEU A 117 -8.08 -20.60 -14.05
N LEU A 118 -9.26 -19.99 -14.23
CA LEU A 118 -10.29 -20.51 -15.14
C LEU A 118 -9.83 -20.52 -16.60
N ALA A 119 -9.21 -19.43 -17.07
CA ALA A 119 -8.66 -19.36 -18.42
C ALA A 119 -7.55 -20.40 -18.65
N GLY A 120 -6.68 -20.60 -17.65
CA GLY A 120 -5.64 -21.62 -17.69
C GLY A 120 -6.19 -23.05 -17.64
N ALA A 121 -7.25 -23.30 -16.88
CA ALA A 121 -7.94 -24.58 -16.88
C ALA A 121 -8.58 -24.88 -18.24
N ALA A 122 -9.20 -23.89 -18.89
CA ALA A 122 -9.70 -24.04 -20.26
C ALA A 122 -8.56 -24.34 -21.25
N ALA A 123 -7.42 -23.65 -21.14
CA ALA A 123 -6.24 -23.94 -21.96
C ALA A 123 -5.70 -25.36 -21.74
N GLN A 124 -5.67 -25.85 -20.49
CA GLN A 124 -5.30 -27.23 -20.18
C GLN A 124 -6.25 -28.24 -20.82
N LEU A 125 -7.57 -28.03 -20.72
CA LEU A 125 -8.56 -28.91 -21.33
C LEU A 125 -8.41 -28.97 -22.86
N LEU A 126 -8.13 -27.83 -23.50
CA LEU A 126 -7.81 -27.78 -24.92
C LEU A 126 -6.53 -28.57 -25.24
N GLY A 127 -5.50 -28.43 -24.40
CA GLY A 127 -4.25 -29.20 -24.51
C GLY A 127 -4.48 -30.71 -24.42
N VAL A 128 -5.27 -31.14 -23.44
CA VAL A 128 -5.68 -32.55 -23.28
C VAL A 128 -6.40 -33.03 -24.53
N GLY A 129 -7.34 -32.25 -25.05
CA GLY A 129 -8.08 -32.58 -26.27
C GLY A 129 -7.16 -32.79 -27.49
N VAL A 130 -6.19 -31.91 -27.70
CA VAL A 130 -5.19 -32.06 -28.76
C VAL A 130 -4.30 -33.28 -28.52
N GLY A 131 -3.86 -33.50 -27.28
CA GLY A 131 -3.05 -34.66 -26.92
C GLY A 131 -3.75 -36.00 -27.19
N LEU A 132 -5.05 -36.10 -26.90
CA LEU A 132 -5.87 -37.29 -27.17
C LEU A 132 -6.04 -37.60 -28.67
N VAL A 133 -5.98 -36.57 -29.52
CA VAL A 133 -6.01 -36.75 -30.98
C VAL A 133 -4.66 -37.28 -31.49
N VAL A 134 -3.57 -36.88 -30.85
CA VAL A 134 -2.19 -37.22 -31.26
C VAL A 134 -1.75 -38.58 -30.71
N PHE A 135 -2.02 -38.83 -29.43
CA PHE A 135 -1.71 -40.08 -28.73
C PHE A 135 -3.04 -40.77 -28.46
N ALA A 136 -3.29 -41.88 -29.14
CA ALA A 136 -4.56 -42.59 -29.07
C ALA A 136 -5.03 -42.74 -27.61
N PRO A 137 -6.33 -42.52 -27.31
CA PRO A 137 -6.82 -42.49 -25.93
C PRO A 137 -6.46 -43.77 -25.16
N ALA A 138 -5.69 -43.61 -24.10
CA ALA A 138 -5.27 -44.70 -23.22
C ALA A 138 -5.12 -44.20 -21.78
N LEU A 139 -5.23 -45.13 -20.82
CA LEU A 139 -5.15 -44.85 -19.38
C LEU A 139 -4.10 -45.76 -18.73
N VAL A 140 -3.11 -45.18 -18.08
CA VAL A 140 -2.14 -45.90 -17.23
C VAL A 140 -2.52 -45.66 -15.77
N PRO A 141 -3.22 -46.58 -15.10
CA PRO A 141 -3.80 -46.32 -13.78
C PRO A 141 -2.80 -46.39 -12.62
N MET A 142 -1.62 -46.98 -12.83
CA MET A 142 -0.62 -47.23 -11.80
C MET A 142 0.66 -46.44 -12.07
N THR A 143 1.19 -45.78 -11.04
CA THR A 143 2.45 -45.06 -11.10
C THR A 143 3.60 -45.98 -10.65
N THR A 144 4.65 -46.10 -11.45
CA THR A 144 5.84 -46.90 -11.10
C THR A 144 6.73 -46.19 -10.07
N PRO A 145 7.60 -46.91 -9.33
CA PRO A 145 8.53 -46.29 -8.40
C PRO A 145 9.45 -45.24 -9.04
N ALA A 146 9.90 -45.49 -10.28
CA ALA A 146 10.73 -44.53 -11.03
C ALA A 146 9.98 -43.22 -11.30
N GLN A 147 8.70 -43.31 -11.72
CA GLN A 147 7.84 -42.15 -11.95
C GLN A 147 7.56 -41.38 -10.65
N LEU A 148 7.37 -42.10 -9.54
CA LEU A 148 7.19 -41.50 -8.22
C LEU A 148 8.41 -40.67 -7.83
N TYR A 149 9.61 -41.26 -7.85
CA TYR A 149 10.84 -40.56 -7.48
C TYR A 149 11.14 -39.37 -8.41
N ALA A 150 10.81 -39.49 -9.70
CA ALA A 150 11.00 -38.41 -10.67
C ALA A 150 10.14 -37.16 -10.39
N CYS A 151 8.97 -37.32 -9.77
CA CYS A 151 8.08 -36.20 -9.48
C CYS A 151 8.30 -35.61 -8.07
N LEU A 152 9.06 -36.27 -7.17
CA LEU A 152 9.37 -35.73 -5.83
C LEU A 152 10.07 -34.36 -5.85
N PRO A 153 11.11 -34.12 -6.69
CA PRO A 153 11.75 -32.81 -6.76
C PRO A 153 10.76 -31.71 -7.18
N LEU A 154 9.88 -32.01 -8.14
CA LEU A 154 8.85 -31.07 -8.56
C LEU A 154 7.85 -30.77 -7.43
N LEU A 155 7.40 -31.79 -6.70
CA LEU A 155 6.44 -31.64 -5.59
C LEU A 155 7.03 -30.89 -4.39
N MET A 156 8.32 -31.07 -4.10
CA MET A 156 8.95 -30.44 -2.94
C MET A 156 9.53 -29.06 -3.27
N LEU A 157 10.34 -28.96 -4.33
CA LEU A 157 11.10 -27.75 -4.61
C LEU A 157 10.26 -26.67 -5.26
N TYR A 158 9.30 -27.03 -6.11
CA TYR A 158 8.54 -26.05 -6.86
C TYR A 158 7.58 -25.20 -5.99
N PRO A 159 6.73 -25.80 -5.12
CA PRO A 159 5.87 -25.01 -4.25
C PRO A 159 6.66 -24.14 -3.27
N LEU A 160 7.80 -24.66 -2.74
CA LEU A 160 8.68 -23.89 -1.87
C LEU A 160 9.29 -22.68 -2.60
N ALA A 161 9.81 -22.89 -3.81
CA ALA A 161 10.38 -21.80 -4.61
C ALA A 161 9.32 -20.75 -4.98
N LEU A 162 8.15 -21.18 -5.45
CA LEU A 162 7.06 -20.28 -5.81
C LEU A 162 6.52 -19.54 -4.58
N GLY A 163 6.37 -20.23 -3.44
CA GLY A 163 5.96 -19.66 -2.17
C GLY A 163 6.94 -18.59 -1.67
N TRP A 164 8.25 -18.87 -1.71
CA TRP A 164 9.30 -17.92 -1.37
C TRP A 164 9.27 -16.68 -2.27
N ILE A 165 9.10 -16.88 -3.59
CA ILE A 165 8.97 -15.77 -4.55
C ILE A 165 7.74 -14.91 -4.21
N CYS A 166 6.58 -15.51 -3.95
CA CYS A 166 5.36 -14.79 -3.59
C CYS A 166 5.51 -14.02 -2.27
N PHE A 167 6.07 -14.67 -1.24
CA PHE A 167 6.32 -14.06 0.06
C PHE A 167 7.23 -12.84 -0.04
N ARG A 168 8.37 -12.97 -0.73
CA ARG A 168 9.32 -11.87 -0.92
C ARG A 168 8.66 -10.68 -1.62
N GLN A 169 7.80 -10.93 -2.60
CA GLN A 169 7.07 -9.88 -3.31
C GLN A 169 6.06 -9.16 -2.41
N ALA A 170 5.26 -9.91 -1.66
CA ALA A 170 4.30 -9.35 -0.71
C ALA A 170 5.02 -8.50 0.35
N TYR A 171 6.15 -8.99 0.87
CA TYR A 171 6.98 -8.30 1.85
C TYR A 171 7.55 -6.99 1.30
N THR A 172 8.22 -7.02 0.15
CA THR A 172 8.80 -5.81 -0.48
C THR A 172 7.72 -4.78 -0.84
N LEU A 173 6.55 -5.23 -1.31
CA LEU A 173 5.44 -4.32 -1.59
C LEU A 173 4.92 -3.65 -0.31
N GLY A 174 4.85 -4.40 0.79
CA GLY A 174 4.50 -3.87 2.11
C GLY A 174 5.48 -2.80 2.59
N LEU A 175 6.79 -3.02 2.42
CA LEU A 175 7.83 -2.06 2.78
C LEU A 175 7.72 -0.77 1.96
N HIS A 176 7.68 -0.85 0.63
CA HIS A 176 7.54 0.34 -0.21
C HIS A 176 6.26 1.12 0.09
N LYS A 177 5.16 0.42 0.43
CA LYS A 177 3.93 1.08 0.87
C LYS A 177 4.16 1.87 2.16
N ARG A 178 4.89 1.33 3.13
CA ARG A 178 5.22 2.02 4.38
C ARG A 178 6.13 3.23 4.13
N GLU A 179 7.15 3.10 3.28
CA GLU A 179 8.03 4.22 2.91
C GLU A 179 7.26 5.34 2.22
N LEU A 180 6.35 5.01 1.28
CA LEU A 180 5.50 5.99 0.63
C LEU A 180 4.56 6.70 1.61
N LEU A 181 4.04 5.98 2.60
CA LEU A 181 3.22 6.56 3.66
C LEU A 181 4.06 7.46 4.58
N ALA A 182 5.30 7.08 4.89
CA ALA A 182 6.23 7.90 5.67
C ALA A 182 6.64 9.18 4.94
N LEU A 183 6.76 9.13 3.60
CA LEU A 183 7.03 10.29 2.75
C LEU A 183 5.78 11.15 2.46
N SER A 184 4.59 10.70 2.88
CA SER A 184 3.38 11.52 2.77
C SER A 184 3.56 12.77 3.63
N ARG A 185 3.41 13.95 3.05
CA ARG A 185 3.37 15.22 3.80
C ARG A 185 2.00 15.53 4.38
N THR A 186 0.98 14.74 4.02
CA THR A 186 -0.41 14.99 4.40
C THR A 186 -0.96 13.89 5.31
N ASP A 187 -1.79 14.28 6.27
CA ASP A 187 -2.59 13.38 7.08
C ASP A 187 -3.69 12.73 6.23
N SER A 188 -3.78 11.40 6.28
CA SER A 188 -4.68 10.62 5.41
C SER A 188 -6.16 10.84 5.67
N LEU A 189 -6.53 11.24 6.90
CA LEU A 189 -7.92 11.44 7.30
C LEU A 189 -8.42 12.84 6.94
N THR A 190 -7.62 13.85 7.25
CA THR A 190 -8.00 15.28 7.15
C THR A 190 -7.52 15.94 5.86
N GLY A 191 -6.49 15.38 5.22
CA GLY A 191 -5.81 15.94 4.07
C GLY A 191 -5.11 17.27 4.36
N LEU A 192 -4.87 17.60 5.63
CA LEU A 192 -3.99 18.70 6.05
C LEU A 192 -2.54 18.21 6.07
N LEU A 193 -1.58 19.09 6.35
CA LEU A 193 -0.22 18.65 6.65
C LEU A 193 -0.24 17.71 7.86
N ASN A 194 0.58 16.67 7.84
CA ASN A 194 0.79 15.87 9.04
C ASN A 194 1.75 16.58 10.01
N HIS A 195 1.85 16.07 11.24
CA HIS A 195 2.73 16.59 12.28
C HIS A 195 4.14 16.96 11.78
N GLY A 196 4.82 16.03 11.09
CA GLY A 196 6.17 16.26 10.58
C GLY A 196 6.23 17.38 9.53
N ALA A 197 5.38 17.30 8.49
CA ALA A 197 5.40 18.29 7.41
C ALA A 197 4.95 19.69 7.86
N TRP A 198 4.08 19.77 8.87
CA TRP A 198 3.69 21.05 9.44
C TRP A 198 4.82 21.64 10.30
N LYS A 199 5.53 20.82 11.08
CA LYS A 199 6.71 21.28 11.85
C LYS A 199 7.83 21.79 10.94
N ASP A 200 8.09 21.11 9.81
CA ASP A 200 9.01 21.62 8.79
C ASP A 200 8.60 23.04 8.33
N GLN A 201 7.29 23.25 8.12
CA GLN A 201 6.79 24.55 7.65
C GLN A 201 6.84 25.61 8.74
N LEU A 202 6.69 25.22 10.01
CA LEU A 202 6.84 26.12 11.16
C LEU A 202 8.23 26.76 11.20
N GLU A 203 9.29 25.97 11.05
CA GLU A 203 10.67 26.48 11.02
C GLU A 203 10.87 27.46 9.86
N VAL A 204 10.34 27.14 8.68
CA VAL A 204 10.44 27.99 7.48
C VAL A 204 9.71 29.32 7.66
N GLU A 205 8.46 29.29 8.14
CA GLU A 205 7.67 30.52 8.33
C GLU A 205 8.16 31.36 9.50
N PHE A 206 8.68 30.74 10.57
CA PHE A 206 9.31 31.44 11.69
C PHE A 206 10.49 32.30 11.21
N GLU A 207 11.44 31.70 10.50
CA GLU A 207 12.60 32.41 9.95
C GLU A 207 12.21 33.48 8.92
N ARG A 208 11.15 33.22 8.14
CA ARG A 208 10.62 34.21 7.20
C ARG A 208 10.03 35.42 7.92
N CYS A 209 9.11 35.22 8.86
CA CYS A 209 8.41 36.31 9.56
C CYS A 209 9.39 37.11 10.44
N LYS A 210 10.34 36.43 11.10
CA LYS A 210 11.39 37.07 11.90
C LYS A 210 12.25 38.04 11.07
N ARG A 211 12.64 37.64 9.85
CA ARG A 211 13.42 38.52 8.93
C ARG A 211 12.61 39.69 8.40
N GLN A 212 11.32 39.48 8.13
CA GLN A 212 10.44 40.50 7.54
C GLN A 212 9.90 41.48 8.59
N GLN A 213 10.05 41.16 9.89
CA GLN A 213 9.46 41.92 11.00
C GLN A 213 7.95 42.14 10.82
N THR A 214 7.28 41.18 10.17
CA THR A 214 5.83 41.18 10.00
C THR A 214 5.18 40.50 11.19
N GLY A 215 4.03 41.01 11.63
CA GLY A 215 3.27 40.36 12.69
C GLY A 215 2.85 38.97 12.24
N ALA A 216 3.07 37.95 13.06
CA ALA A 216 2.62 36.59 12.81
C ALA A 216 2.05 35.99 14.09
N ALA A 217 1.18 34.99 13.93
CA ALA A 217 0.63 34.23 15.05
C ALA A 217 0.62 32.73 14.74
N ILE A 218 0.69 31.93 15.79
CA ILE A 218 0.52 30.48 15.73
C ILE A 218 -0.65 30.09 16.63
N ALA A 219 -1.47 29.16 16.15
CA ALA A 219 -2.62 28.64 16.89
C ALA A 219 -2.46 27.12 17.08
N LEU A 220 -2.62 26.63 18.32
CA LEU A 220 -2.94 25.24 18.59
C LEU A 220 -4.43 25.12 18.93
N ILE A 221 -5.08 24.12 18.35
CA ILE A 221 -6.52 23.89 18.41
C ILE A 221 -6.73 22.46 18.87
N ASP A 222 -7.56 22.27 19.89
CA ASP A 222 -7.95 20.96 20.41
C ASP A 222 -9.46 20.79 20.37
N ILE A 223 -9.90 19.59 20.00
CA ILE A 223 -11.32 19.23 20.03
C ILE A 223 -11.71 18.81 21.44
N ASP A 224 -12.55 19.62 22.08
CA ASP A 224 -12.95 19.39 23.46
C ASP A 224 -13.66 18.04 23.61
N HIS A 225 -13.24 17.25 24.60
CA HIS A 225 -13.83 15.97 24.95
C HIS A 225 -13.85 14.93 23.82
N PHE A 226 -12.90 14.99 22.87
CA PHE A 226 -12.86 14.08 21.72
C PHE A 226 -12.88 12.59 22.10
N LYS A 227 -12.17 12.21 23.17
CA LYS A 227 -12.23 10.84 23.69
C LYS A 227 -13.65 10.41 24.07
N ALA A 228 -14.39 11.27 24.77
CA ALA A 228 -15.78 10.97 25.15
C ALA A 228 -16.71 10.87 23.92
N ILE A 229 -16.44 11.64 22.86
CA ILE A 229 -17.16 11.52 21.58
C ILE A 229 -16.93 10.14 20.98
N ASN A 230 -15.68 9.67 20.92
CA ASN A 230 -15.35 8.33 20.43
C ASN A 230 -15.99 7.24 21.29
N ASP A 231 -15.94 7.38 22.60
CA ASP A 231 -16.47 6.38 23.54
C ASP A 231 -18.01 6.30 23.47
N THR A 232 -18.69 7.42 23.19
CA THR A 232 -20.17 7.50 23.17
C THR A 232 -20.76 7.20 21.80
N TYR A 233 -20.16 7.73 20.73
CA TYR A 233 -20.71 7.70 19.36
C TYR A 233 -19.89 6.82 18.40
N GLY A 234 -18.79 6.24 18.87
CA GLY A 234 -17.88 5.40 18.09
C GLY A 234 -16.86 6.20 17.28
N HIS A 235 -15.77 5.52 16.91
CA HIS A 235 -14.66 6.11 16.15
C HIS A 235 -15.06 6.72 14.80
N VAL A 236 -16.10 6.17 14.15
CA VAL A 236 -16.61 6.72 12.88
C VAL A 236 -17.16 8.14 13.07
N ALA A 237 -17.82 8.41 14.20
CA ALA A 237 -18.30 9.74 14.52
C ALA A 237 -17.13 10.70 14.80
N GLY A 238 -16.12 10.27 15.55
CA GLY A 238 -14.89 11.06 15.76
C GLY A 238 -14.18 11.41 14.46
N ASP A 239 -14.07 10.46 13.53
CA ASP A 239 -13.52 10.70 12.20
C ASP A 239 -14.31 11.76 11.40
N ILE A 240 -15.63 11.79 11.53
CA ILE A 240 -16.48 12.81 10.91
C ILE A 240 -16.18 14.19 11.50
N VAL A 241 -16.06 14.29 12.82
CA VAL A 241 -15.72 15.55 13.52
C VAL A 241 -14.36 16.08 13.06
N LEU A 242 -13.34 15.22 13.00
CA LEU A 242 -12.01 15.59 12.51
C LEU A 242 -12.03 16.10 11.06
N ARG A 243 -12.79 15.44 10.18
CA ARG A 243 -12.95 15.87 8.77
C ARG A 243 -13.70 17.20 8.65
N GLN A 244 -14.67 17.47 9.52
CA GLN A 244 -15.39 18.74 9.51
C GLN A 244 -14.50 19.89 9.96
N LEU A 245 -13.68 19.70 11.01
CA LEU A 245 -12.72 20.72 11.44
C LEU A 245 -11.71 21.01 10.33
N SER A 246 -11.17 19.96 9.69
CA SER A 246 -10.20 20.15 8.61
C SER A 246 -10.79 20.88 7.40
N LYS A 247 -12.04 20.58 7.05
CA LYS A 247 -12.77 21.29 5.99
C LYS A 247 -12.98 22.75 6.36
N MET A 248 -13.37 23.02 7.60
CA MET A 248 -13.58 24.38 8.09
C MET A 248 -12.28 25.19 8.09
N LEU A 249 -11.17 24.61 8.54
CA LEU A 249 -9.85 25.23 8.45
C LEU A 249 -9.52 25.59 6.99
N LYS A 250 -9.63 24.63 6.06
CA LYS A 250 -9.36 24.87 4.62
C LYS A 250 -10.23 25.97 4.00
N GLN A 251 -11.46 26.16 4.49
CA GLN A 251 -12.40 27.14 3.95
C GLN A 251 -12.23 28.55 4.54
N ASN A 252 -11.76 28.65 5.78
CA ASN A 252 -11.64 29.94 6.49
C ASN A 252 -10.22 30.50 6.51
N LEU A 253 -9.21 29.67 6.19
CA LEU A 253 -7.82 30.10 6.13
C LEU A 253 -7.46 30.72 4.78
N ARG A 254 -6.56 31.70 4.82
CA ARG A 254 -6.00 32.36 3.64
C ARG A 254 -5.02 31.43 2.94
N MET A 255 -4.69 31.73 1.68
CA MET A 255 -3.73 30.94 0.91
C MET A 255 -2.34 30.87 1.55
N ALA A 256 -1.95 31.91 2.30
CA ALA A 256 -0.68 31.97 3.01
C ALA A 256 -0.69 31.22 4.35
N ASP A 257 -1.87 30.91 4.90
CA ASP A 257 -1.98 30.26 6.20
C ASP A 257 -1.70 28.76 6.06
N VAL A 258 -1.02 28.18 7.05
CA VAL A 258 -0.58 26.78 7.00
C VAL A 258 -1.25 25.99 8.12
N ALA A 259 -2.14 25.07 7.76
CA ALA A 259 -2.81 24.18 8.70
C ALA A 259 -2.27 22.75 8.66
N GLY A 260 -2.12 22.16 9.83
CA GLY A 260 -1.70 20.78 10.05
C GLY A 260 -2.53 20.07 11.10
N ARG A 261 -2.50 18.74 11.08
CA ARG A 261 -2.96 17.89 12.18
C ARG A 261 -1.72 17.50 13.00
N TYR A 262 -1.63 18.07 14.19
CA TYR A 262 -0.48 17.93 15.09
C TYR A 262 -0.54 16.60 15.86
N GLY A 263 -1.74 16.24 16.33
CA GLY A 263 -1.99 15.06 17.16
C GLY A 263 -3.32 14.38 16.81
N GLY A 264 -3.77 13.46 17.67
CA GLY A 264 -5.02 12.72 17.45
C GLY A 264 -6.22 13.64 17.20
N ASP A 265 -6.43 14.58 18.09
CA ASP A 265 -7.49 15.60 18.11
C ASP A 265 -6.95 17.04 18.04
N GLU A 266 -5.64 17.17 17.91
CA GLU A 266 -4.93 18.45 17.92
C GLU A 266 -4.60 18.91 16.50
N PHE A 267 -4.92 20.17 16.23
CA PHE A 267 -4.67 20.87 14.97
C PHE A 267 -3.83 22.11 15.25
N CYS A 268 -3.10 22.53 14.23
CA CYS A 268 -2.21 23.66 14.36
C CYS A 268 -2.27 24.53 13.10
N VAL A 269 -2.16 25.84 13.29
CA VAL A 269 -2.24 26.83 12.21
C VAL A 269 -1.15 27.86 12.37
N ILE A 270 -0.39 28.11 11.31
CA ILE A 270 0.54 29.23 11.18
C ILE A 270 -0.19 30.33 10.41
N LEU A 271 -0.23 31.53 10.97
CA LEU A 271 -0.89 32.71 10.43
C LEU A 271 0.19 33.77 10.13
N PRO A 272 0.94 33.63 9.03
CA PRO A 272 1.96 34.60 8.67
C PRO A 272 1.30 35.94 8.30
N ASP A 273 2.03 37.03 8.53
CA ASP A 273 1.58 38.39 8.21
C ASP A 273 0.20 38.74 8.83
N LEU A 274 -0.10 38.17 10.01
CA LEU A 274 -1.31 38.42 10.79
C LEU A 274 -0.95 38.78 12.24
N PRO A 275 -1.18 40.04 12.66
CA PRO A 275 -1.02 40.43 14.07
C PRO A 275 -1.95 39.63 15.00
N LEU A 276 -1.51 39.42 16.24
CA LEU A 276 -2.23 38.61 17.24
C LEU A 276 -3.71 38.99 17.37
N PHE A 277 -4.03 40.27 17.40
CA PHE A 277 -5.42 40.75 17.51
C PHE A 277 -6.33 40.21 16.39
N ASN A 278 -5.84 40.23 15.14
CA ASN A 278 -6.61 39.72 13.99
C ASN A 278 -6.64 38.18 14.00
N ALA A 279 -5.57 37.53 14.46
CA ALA A 279 -5.52 36.09 14.64
C ALA A 279 -6.57 35.60 15.66
N VAL A 280 -6.72 36.31 16.78
CA VAL A 280 -7.75 36.04 17.79
C VAL A 280 -9.14 36.11 17.16
N GLN A 281 -9.45 37.16 16.40
CA GLN A 281 -10.75 37.29 15.74
C GLN A 281 -11.04 36.14 14.75
N ALA A 282 -10.04 35.76 13.95
CA ALA A 282 -10.18 34.67 13.00
C ALA A 282 -10.42 33.31 13.70
N MET A 283 -9.69 33.04 14.78
CA MET A 283 -9.84 31.80 15.54
C MET A 283 -11.13 31.77 16.37
N GLU A 284 -11.59 32.91 16.88
CA GLU A 284 -12.87 33.02 17.56
C GLU A 284 -14.03 32.73 16.60
N ALA A 285 -13.98 33.30 15.39
CA ALA A 285 -14.96 33.01 14.35
C ALA A 285 -14.96 31.53 13.93
N LEU A 286 -13.78 30.89 13.87
CA LEU A 286 -13.67 29.45 13.63
C LEU A 286 -14.32 28.64 14.76
N ARG A 287 -13.99 28.95 16.02
CA ARG A 287 -14.55 28.30 17.22
C ARG A 287 -16.07 28.39 17.23
N GLU A 288 -16.62 29.58 17.04
CA GLU A 288 -18.07 29.79 17.03
C GLU A 288 -18.73 28.98 15.93
N ARG A 289 -18.26 29.10 14.68
CA ARG A 289 -18.80 28.34 13.54
C ARG A 289 -18.76 26.83 13.77
N PHE A 290 -17.68 26.32 14.36
CA PHE A 290 -17.55 24.90 14.67
C PHE A 290 -18.55 24.43 15.72
N SER A 291 -18.81 25.25 16.74
CA SER A 291 -19.77 24.93 17.80
C SER A 291 -21.23 24.89 17.34
N PHE A 292 -21.55 25.55 16.22
CA PHE A 292 -22.88 25.52 15.60
C PHE A 292 -23.06 24.40 14.57
N LEU A 293 -22.04 23.56 14.31
CA LEU A 293 -22.17 22.45 13.37
C LEU A 293 -23.19 21.41 13.86
N VAL A 294 -24.12 21.04 12.99
CA VAL A 294 -25.07 19.96 13.21
C VAL A 294 -24.58 18.71 12.49
N TYR A 295 -24.52 17.60 13.21
CA TYR A 295 -24.11 16.31 12.67
C TYR A 295 -25.37 15.48 12.35
N GLU A 296 -25.71 15.32 11.07
CA GLU A 296 -26.96 14.66 10.63
C GLU A 296 -27.18 13.28 11.26
N GLN A 297 -26.12 12.48 11.38
CA GLN A 297 -26.18 11.15 11.97
C GLN A 297 -26.31 11.17 13.50
N ASN A 298 -25.91 12.26 14.15
CA ASN A 298 -25.94 12.43 15.61
C ASN A 298 -26.36 13.86 15.98
N PRO A 299 -27.65 14.24 15.84
CA PRO A 299 -28.11 15.62 16.05
C PRO A 299 -27.88 16.17 17.47
N ALA A 300 -27.73 15.29 18.46
CA ALA A 300 -27.43 15.66 19.84
C ALA A 300 -25.94 15.91 20.12
N LEU A 301 -25.05 15.56 19.18
CA LEU A 301 -23.61 15.75 19.32
C LEU A 301 -23.27 17.24 19.29
N LYS A 302 -22.76 17.74 20.41
CA LYS A 302 -22.20 19.09 20.53
C LYS A 302 -20.69 18.97 20.67
N VAL A 303 -19.97 19.72 19.86
CA VAL A 303 -18.51 19.73 19.85
C VAL A 303 -18.03 21.17 19.92
N SER A 304 -17.00 21.43 20.70
CA SER A 304 -16.36 22.74 20.83
C SER A 304 -14.85 22.63 20.65
N LEU A 305 -14.19 23.78 20.51
CA LEU A 305 -12.75 23.86 20.38
C LEU A 305 -12.16 24.69 21.52
N SER A 306 -11.04 24.24 22.05
CA SER A 306 -10.13 25.08 22.84
C SER A 306 -8.97 25.50 21.94
N ILE A 307 -8.62 26.79 21.95
CA ILE A 307 -7.59 27.35 21.07
C ILE A 307 -6.58 28.17 21.88
N GLY A 308 -5.31 27.84 21.76
CA GLY A 308 -4.19 28.62 22.27
C GLY A 308 -3.50 29.39 21.15
N LEU A 309 -3.25 30.68 21.34
CA LEU A 309 -2.58 31.56 20.38
C LEU A 309 -1.31 32.16 20.98
N ALA A 310 -0.27 32.30 20.16
CA ALA A 310 0.90 33.10 20.51
C ALA A 310 1.31 34.01 19.35
N ALA A 311 1.63 35.26 19.65
CA ALA A 311 2.27 36.15 18.69
C ALA A 311 3.73 35.74 18.50
N LEU A 312 4.26 35.94 17.30
CA LEU A 312 5.69 35.85 17.08
C LEU A 312 6.38 37.03 17.77
N ASP A 313 7.23 36.74 18.77
CA ASP A 313 8.15 37.72 19.34
C ASP A 313 9.46 37.72 18.53
N PRO A 314 9.86 38.84 17.90
CA PRO A 314 11.14 38.94 17.19
C PRO A 314 12.37 38.64 18.04
N ALA A 315 12.29 38.83 19.37
CA ALA A 315 13.35 38.50 20.31
C ALA A 315 13.42 37.00 20.65
N GLN A 316 12.43 36.22 20.21
CA GLN A 316 12.37 34.78 20.45
C GLN A 316 13.46 34.04 19.66
N GLY A 317 14.12 33.10 20.34
CA GLY A 317 15.31 32.42 19.83
C GLY A 317 15.02 31.37 18.77
N ASP A 318 13.92 30.62 18.92
CA ASP A 318 13.60 29.45 18.10
C ASP A 318 12.08 29.25 17.96
N ALA A 319 11.66 28.63 16.86
CA ALA A 319 10.28 28.30 16.52
C ALA A 319 9.63 27.34 17.54
N THR A 320 10.42 26.48 18.19
CA THR A 320 9.94 25.61 19.27
C THR A 320 9.35 26.43 20.41
N ARG A 321 9.99 27.53 20.79
CA ARG A 321 9.51 28.38 21.89
C ARG A 321 8.19 29.08 21.53
N TRP A 322 8.04 29.47 20.27
CA TRP A 322 6.80 30.06 19.77
C TRP A 322 5.63 29.08 19.86
N LEU A 323 5.89 27.81 19.55
CA LEU A 323 4.92 26.73 19.69
C LEU A 323 4.57 26.47 21.16
N ASP A 324 5.58 26.43 22.05
CA ASP A 324 5.38 26.23 23.49
C ASP A 324 4.50 27.32 24.11
N ASP A 325 4.64 28.58 23.70
CA ASP A 325 3.82 29.69 24.20
C ASP A 325 2.34 29.52 23.80
N ALA A 326 2.07 28.99 22.59
CA ALA A 326 0.71 28.69 22.16
C ALA A 326 0.15 27.42 22.81
N ASP A 327 0.99 26.42 23.11
CA ASP A 327 0.60 25.24 23.88
C ASP A 327 0.22 25.61 25.32
N GLN A 328 1.00 26.49 25.96
CA GLN A 328 0.68 27.03 27.28
C GLN A 328 -0.67 27.78 27.26
N ALA A 329 -0.93 28.58 26.23
CA ALA A 329 -2.22 29.25 26.05
C ALA A 329 -3.38 28.24 25.85
N LEU A 330 -3.14 27.14 25.11
CA LEU A 330 -4.13 26.08 24.92
C LEU A 330 -4.42 25.34 26.23
N TYR A 331 -3.39 25.07 27.02
CA TYR A 331 -3.52 24.49 28.36
C TYR A 331 -4.38 25.38 29.25
N GLU A 332 -4.14 26.69 29.26
CA GLU A 332 -4.98 27.66 29.97
C GLU A 332 -6.42 27.66 29.45
N ALA A 333 -6.63 27.52 28.14
CA ALA A 333 -7.97 27.45 27.55
C ALA A 333 -8.74 26.22 28.06
N LYS A 334 -8.06 25.06 28.10
CA LYS A 334 -8.61 23.80 28.64
C LYS A 334 -8.90 23.90 30.13
N ALA A 335 -7.96 24.46 30.91
CA ALA A 335 -8.10 24.63 32.37
C ALA A 335 -9.18 25.66 32.75
N GLY A 336 -9.35 26.70 31.93
CA GLY A 336 -10.33 27.77 32.16
C GLY A 336 -11.78 27.35 31.96
N GLY A 337 -12.05 26.14 31.45
CA GLY A 337 -13.40 25.63 31.18
C GLY A 337 -13.70 25.38 29.71
N ARG A 338 -12.67 25.29 28.85
CA ARG A 338 -12.77 24.92 27.42
C ARG A 338 -13.61 25.90 26.58
N ASN A 339 -13.86 25.54 25.31
CA ASN A 339 -14.67 26.29 24.36
C ASN A 339 -14.31 27.78 24.29
N ARG A 340 -13.01 28.08 24.16
CA ARG A 340 -12.50 29.46 24.17
C ARG A 340 -11.18 29.59 23.43
N VAL A 341 -10.86 30.83 23.09
CA VAL A 341 -9.54 31.25 22.62
C VAL A 341 -8.81 31.93 23.77
N ILE A 342 -7.57 31.51 24.04
CA ILE A 342 -6.64 32.21 24.93
C ILE A 342 -5.38 32.57 24.14
N CYS A 343 -4.86 33.77 24.34
CA CYS A 343 -3.56 34.17 23.81
C CYS A 343 -2.53 34.27 24.94
N CYS A 344 -1.30 33.86 24.67
CA CYS A 344 -0.19 34.09 25.58
C CYS A 344 0.03 35.61 25.70
N SER A 345 -0.08 36.14 26.93
CA SER A 345 0.17 37.56 27.23
C SER A 345 1.57 37.74 27.77
N ASP A 346 2.32 38.75 27.29
CA ASP A 346 3.68 39.09 27.72
C ASP A 346 3.83 39.44 29.22
N ASP A 347 2.75 39.47 30.01
CA ASP A 347 2.70 40.13 31.31
C ASP A 347 2.63 39.19 32.55
N LYS A 348 3.24 38.00 32.48
CA LYS A 348 3.46 37.17 33.68
C LYS A 348 4.93 36.78 33.85
N PRO A 349 5.49 36.87 35.08
CA PRO A 349 6.86 36.45 35.34
C PRO A 349 6.98 34.94 35.10
N ARG A 350 7.91 34.58 34.22
CA ARG A 350 8.24 33.21 33.84
C ARG A 350 8.57 32.42 35.10
N ARG A 351 7.73 31.46 35.49
CA ARG A 351 8.13 30.43 36.44
C ARG A 351 9.19 29.57 35.74
N GLU A 352 10.42 29.65 36.24
CA GLU A 352 11.45 28.66 36.01
C GLU A 352 10.88 27.29 36.37
N VAL A 353 10.64 26.46 35.35
CA VAL A 353 10.38 25.04 35.55
C VAL A 353 11.73 24.35 35.46
N PHE A 354 12.24 24.09 36.66
CA PHE A 354 13.27 23.16 37.08
C PHE A 354 13.63 22.06 36.07
N ASP A 355 14.94 21.92 35.84
CA ASP A 355 15.60 20.65 35.61
C ASP A 355 15.09 19.59 36.60
N SER A 356 14.70 18.42 36.11
CA SER A 356 14.99 17.15 36.79
C SER A 356 14.68 15.91 35.94
N VAL A 357 15.80 15.25 35.57
CA VAL A 357 16.07 13.81 35.38
C VAL A 357 15.50 13.11 34.14
#